data_AF-A0A498BUX9-F1
#
_entry.id   AF-A0A498BUX9-F1
#
_cell.length_a   1.000
_cell.length_b   1.000
_cell.length_c   1.000
_cell.angle_alpha   90.00
_cell.angle_beta   90.00
_cell.angle_gamma   90.00
#
_symmetry.space_group_name_H-M   'P 1'
#
loop_
_entity.id
_entity.type
_entity.pdbx_description
1 polymer ?
#
loop_
_entity_poly.entity_id
_entity_poly.type
_entity_poly.pdbx_seq_one_letter_code
_entity_poly.pdbx_strand_id
1 'polypeptide(L)'
;MTDIDTRPRFDARDLRNAVDDLTQPTRTRITQLVNGTTYTRNLEQEPLLTQLEAAIHGSMRSGSGASSNLPGETIPLDGDALYRFTIISTQIVDWCRLAGLPRPAHPIDGLRAWQAATLATLTDPTWHVHTLRGWVGEIRNGLLPPREKQLLAACYMDECGATTYLADDDQGRPVEMRWPLRFRWRDRVQDGVLVCLACGSRWVGELALQAGAYATAERDAS
;
A
#
# COMPACT_ATOMS: atom_id res chain seq x y z
N MET A 1 -11.38 -35.93 -10.66
CA MET A 1 -11.78 -34.51 -10.75
C MET A 1 -10.52 -33.71 -10.48
N THR A 2 -9.81 -33.35 -11.55
CA THR A 2 -8.49 -32.71 -11.46
C THR A 2 -8.73 -31.22 -11.29
N ASP A 3 -8.51 -30.72 -10.08
CA ASP A 3 -8.51 -29.30 -9.77
C ASP A 3 -7.30 -28.70 -10.48
N ILE A 4 -7.53 -28.04 -11.61
CA ILE A 4 -6.49 -27.32 -12.33
C ILE A 4 -6.18 -26.10 -11.48
N ASP A 5 -5.08 -26.13 -10.74
CA ASP A 5 -4.60 -24.99 -9.96
C ASP A 5 -4.38 -23.79 -10.89
N THR A 6 -5.38 -22.92 -10.98
CA THR A 6 -5.40 -21.72 -11.83
C THR A 6 -4.63 -20.54 -11.23
N ARG A 7 -3.81 -20.77 -10.20
CA ARG A 7 -2.99 -19.69 -9.64
C ARG A 7 -1.97 -19.21 -10.67
N PRO A 8 -1.78 -17.89 -10.81
CA PRO A 8 -0.78 -17.34 -11.72
C PRO A 8 0.60 -17.84 -11.28
N ARG A 9 1.28 -18.56 -12.18
CA ARG A 9 2.69 -18.94 -11.98
C ARG A 9 3.57 -17.74 -12.32
N PHE A 10 4.41 -17.35 -11.38
CA PHE A 10 5.41 -16.30 -11.60
C PHE A 10 6.70 -16.87 -12.16
N ASP A 11 7.45 -16.05 -12.89
CA ASP A 11 8.74 -16.43 -13.49
C ASP A 11 9.94 -15.63 -12.93
N ALA A 12 11.13 -15.86 -13.50
CA ALA A 12 12.35 -15.16 -13.10
C ALA A 12 12.30 -13.64 -13.39
N ARG A 13 11.50 -13.21 -14.36
CA ARG A 13 11.29 -11.80 -14.67
C ARG A 13 10.39 -11.16 -13.63
N ASP A 14 9.32 -11.84 -13.21
CA ASP A 14 8.49 -11.39 -12.08
C ASP A 14 9.30 -11.20 -10.80
N LEU A 15 10.19 -12.15 -10.50
CA LEU A 15 11.10 -12.05 -9.36
C LEU A 15 12.01 -10.84 -9.46
N ARG A 16 12.64 -10.63 -10.62
CA ARG A 16 13.49 -9.46 -10.86
C ARG A 16 12.72 -8.16 -10.66
N ASN A 17 11.54 -8.05 -11.26
CA ASN A 17 10.71 -6.85 -11.14
C ASN A 17 10.32 -6.60 -9.67
N ALA A 18 9.95 -7.64 -8.92
CA ALA A 18 9.59 -7.50 -7.51
C ALA A 18 10.77 -7.06 -6.62
N VAL A 19 11.99 -7.52 -6.94
CA VAL A 19 13.22 -7.03 -6.29
C VAL A 19 13.52 -5.59 -6.71
N ASP A 20 13.35 -5.25 -7.99
CA ASP A 20 13.55 -3.90 -8.52
C ASP A 20 12.64 -2.88 -7.84
N ASP A 21 11.36 -3.22 -7.64
CA ASP A 21 10.38 -2.37 -6.95
C ASP A 21 10.81 -1.97 -5.54
N LEU A 22 11.60 -2.80 -4.84
CA LEU A 22 12.08 -2.54 -3.48
C LEU A 22 13.42 -1.81 -3.42
N THR A 23 14.25 -1.96 -4.45
CA THR A 23 15.69 -1.66 -4.37
C THR A 23 16.18 -0.66 -5.41
N GLN A 24 15.40 -0.35 -6.45
CA GLN A 24 15.72 0.73 -7.39
C GLN A 24 14.99 2.02 -7.01
N PRO A 25 15.58 3.18 -7.35
CA PRO A 25 14.86 4.44 -7.37
C PRO A 25 13.63 4.37 -8.27
N THR A 26 12.51 4.93 -7.80
CA THR A 26 11.26 5.00 -8.58
C THR A 26 11.08 6.40 -9.15
N ARG A 27 10.67 6.50 -10.41
CA ARG A 27 10.36 7.78 -11.06
C ARG A 27 8.85 7.99 -11.12
N THR A 28 8.38 8.98 -10.37
CA THR A 28 6.96 9.31 -10.29
C THR A 28 6.70 10.65 -10.96
N ARG A 29 5.74 10.67 -11.90
CA ARG A 29 5.31 11.91 -12.55
C ARG A 29 4.34 12.64 -11.64
N ILE A 30 4.72 13.84 -11.19
CA ILE A 30 3.88 14.70 -10.37
C ILE A 30 3.40 15.87 -11.21
N THR A 31 2.09 16.06 -11.24
CA THR A 31 1.44 17.20 -11.86
C THR A 31 0.95 18.14 -10.76
N GLN A 32 1.45 19.36 -10.76
CA GLN A 32 1.13 20.38 -9.76
C GLN A 32 0.53 21.61 -10.44
N LEU A 33 -0.59 22.08 -9.92
CA LEU A 33 -1.19 23.35 -10.34
C LEU A 33 -0.62 24.48 -9.47
N VAL A 34 0.10 25.42 -10.07
CA VAL A 34 0.66 26.59 -9.38
C VAL A 34 0.16 27.83 -10.10
N ASN A 35 -0.62 28.67 -9.41
CA ASN A 35 -1.20 29.91 -9.94
C ASN A 35 -1.96 29.70 -11.26
N GLY A 36 -2.74 28.62 -11.37
CA GLY A 36 -3.51 28.28 -12.57
C GLY A 36 -2.71 27.65 -13.71
N THR A 37 -1.37 27.57 -13.59
CA THR A 37 -0.52 26.89 -14.57
C THR A 37 -0.21 25.46 -14.10
N THR A 38 -0.38 24.49 -14.99
CA THR A 38 -0.09 23.08 -14.70
C THR A 38 1.37 22.76 -15.03
N TYR A 39 2.15 22.41 -14.00
CA TYR A 39 3.53 21.96 -14.13
C TYR A 39 3.60 20.45 -13.94
N THR A 40 4.20 19.75 -14.89
CA THR A 40 4.47 18.32 -14.77
C THR A 40 5.97 18.13 -14.62
N ARG A 41 6.40 17.51 -13.51
CA ARG A 41 7.81 17.15 -13.28
C ARG A 41 7.92 15.67 -12.93
N ASN A 42 9.04 15.06 -13.32
CA ASN A 42 9.39 13.73 -12.86
C ASN A 42 10.17 13.87 -11.55
N LEU A 43 9.67 13.25 -10.48
CA LEU A 43 10.37 13.13 -9.21
C LEU A 43 11.03 11.76 -9.16
N GLU A 44 12.35 11.75 -8.95
CA GLU A 44 13.07 10.52 -8.61
C GLU A 44 12.99 10.34 -7.10
N GLN A 45 12.49 9.19 -6.68
CA GLN A 45 12.36 8.79 -5.28
C GLN A 45 13.38 7.70 -5.00
N GLU A 46 13.99 7.74 -3.83
CA GLU A 46 14.91 6.70 -3.34
C GLU A 46 14.26 5.30 -3.36
N PRO A 47 15.04 4.21 -3.31
CA PRO A 47 14.51 2.86 -3.15
C PRO A 47 13.52 2.73 -1.98
N LEU A 48 12.49 1.89 -2.12
CA LEU A 48 11.47 1.75 -1.06
C LEU A 48 12.05 1.29 0.28
N LEU A 49 13.06 0.43 0.29
CA LEU A 49 13.73 0.02 1.52
C LEU A 49 14.51 1.18 2.18
N THR A 50 15.15 2.03 1.38
CA THR A 50 15.80 3.26 1.87
C THR A 50 14.78 4.25 2.42
N GLN A 51 13.62 4.38 1.74
CA GLN A 51 12.53 5.17 2.27
C GLN A 51 12.04 4.59 3.61
N LEU A 52 11.75 3.30 3.70
CA LEU A 52 11.33 2.68 4.96
C LEU A 52 12.32 2.95 6.11
N GLU A 53 13.62 2.82 5.85
CA GLU A 53 14.66 3.15 6.84
C GLU A 53 14.65 4.63 7.23
N ALA A 54 14.54 5.53 6.24
CA ALA A 54 14.45 6.97 6.47
C ALA A 54 13.20 7.37 7.29
N ALA A 55 12.10 6.61 7.19
CA ALA A 55 10.89 6.80 7.99
C ALA A 55 11.12 6.52 9.48
N ILE A 56 11.95 5.51 9.82
CA ILE A 56 12.30 5.17 11.20
C ILE A 56 12.89 6.40 11.91
N HIS A 57 13.76 7.13 11.21
CA HIS A 57 14.43 8.33 11.72
C HIS A 57 13.58 9.61 11.62
N GLY A 58 12.29 9.51 11.25
CA GLY A 58 11.33 10.61 11.16
C GLY A 58 11.66 11.67 10.10
N SER A 59 12.47 11.33 9.10
CA SER A 59 12.91 12.27 8.06
C SER A 59 11.89 12.42 6.91
N MET A 60 10.89 11.54 6.80
CA MET A 60 9.83 11.65 5.80
C MET A 60 8.66 12.50 6.29
N ARG A 61 8.83 13.81 6.20
CA ARG A 61 7.77 14.79 6.41
C ARG A 61 7.03 15.03 5.10
N SER A 62 5.93 14.31 4.85
CA SER A 62 5.02 14.56 3.71
C SER A 62 3.58 14.84 4.16
N GLY A 63 3.32 16.10 4.49
CA GLY A 63 2.06 16.81 4.17
C GLY A 63 0.73 16.27 4.70
N SER A 64 0.28 16.72 5.88
CA SER A 64 -0.93 17.54 6.12
C SER A 64 -1.26 17.60 7.62
N GLY A 65 -1.14 18.80 8.21
CA GLY A 65 -1.67 19.13 9.54
C GLY A 65 -0.72 18.89 10.72
N ALA A 66 -0.17 19.98 11.27
CA ALA A 66 0.36 20.15 12.63
C ALA A 66 1.45 19.17 13.13
N SER A 67 2.72 19.55 12.97
CA SER A 67 3.60 19.86 14.11
C SER A 67 4.92 20.42 13.59
N SER A 68 5.18 21.68 13.92
CA SER A 68 6.46 22.32 13.80
C SER A 68 7.32 21.89 14.98
N ASN A 69 8.11 20.83 14.83
CA ASN A 69 9.00 20.45 15.90
C ASN A 69 10.14 21.47 16.00
N LEU A 70 10.30 22.04 17.19
CA LEU A 70 11.33 23.02 17.52
C LEU A 70 12.72 22.35 17.60
N PRO A 71 13.83 23.10 17.41
CA PRO A 71 15.16 22.56 17.63
C PRO A 71 15.31 22.04 19.07
N GLY A 72 15.45 20.72 19.24
CA GLY A 72 15.58 20.07 20.55
C GLY A 72 14.51 19.02 20.87
N GLU A 73 13.46 18.89 20.06
CA GLU A 73 12.49 17.80 20.22
C GLU A 73 13.05 16.48 19.66
N THR A 74 13.03 15.45 20.51
CA THR A 74 13.33 14.07 20.13
C THR A 74 12.38 13.67 19.00
N ILE A 75 12.93 13.35 17.82
CA ILE A 75 12.14 12.88 16.69
C ILE A 75 11.45 11.57 17.12
N PRO A 76 10.11 11.49 17.11
CA PRO A 76 9.43 10.25 17.42
C PRO A 76 9.85 9.19 16.41
N LEU A 77 10.44 8.10 16.90
CA LEU A 77 10.69 6.91 16.08
C LEU A 77 9.33 6.35 15.66
N ASP A 78 9.15 6.12 14.36
CA ASP A 78 7.99 5.37 13.87
C ASP A 78 8.19 3.88 14.22
N GLY A 79 7.52 3.44 15.29
CA GLY A 79 7.61 2.08 15.79
C GLY A 79 7.10 1.02 14.80
N ASP A 80 6.11 1.36 13.97
CA ASP A 80 5.58 0.45 12.94
C ASP A 80 6.60 0.31 11.79
N ALA A 81 7.19 1.42 11.34
CA ALA A 81 8.26 1.39 10.34
C ALA A 81 9.47 0.58 10.83
N LEU A 82 9.89 0.76 12.09
CA LEU A 82 11.00 0.01 12.70
C LEU A 82 10.71 -1.49 12.76
N TYR A 83 9.51 -1.86 13.21
CA TYR A 83 9.09 -3.25 13.29
C TYR A 83 9.11 -3.92 11.91
N ARG A 84 8.52 -3.27 10.89
CA ARG A 84 8.49 -3.77 9.51
C ARG A 84 9.88 -3.91 8.92
N PHE A 85 10.73 -2.90 9.08
CA PHE A 85 12.11 -2.93 8.60
C PHE A 85 12.90 -4.10 9.20
N THR A 86 12.69 -4.37 10.49
CA THR A 86 13.33 -5.48 11.20
C THR A 86 12.90 -6.84 10.66
N ILE A 87 11.60 -7.04 10.43
CA ILE A 87 11.07 -8.29 9.84
C ILE A 87 11.68 -8.51 8.45
N ILE A 88 11.59 -7.51 7.57
CA ILE A 88 12.07 -7.61 6.19
C ILE A 88 13.57 -7.90 6.18
N SER A 89 14.36 -7.16 6.98
CA SER A 89 15.81 -7.33 7.05
C SER A 89 16.19 -8.73 7.55
N THR A 90 15.48 -9.25 8.56
CA THR A 90 15.74 -10.60 9.08
C THR A 90 15.45 -11.67 8.03
N GLN A 91 14.33 -11.55 7.32
CA GLN A 91 13.96 -12.50 6.26
C GLN A 91 14.96 -12.45 5.08
N ILE A 92 15.45 -11.27 4.70
CA ILE A 92 16.50 -11.14 3.67
C ILE A 92 17.81 -11.81 4.13
N VAL A 93 18.22 -11.62 5.39
CA VAL A 93 19.41 -12.28 5.95
C VAL A 93 19.26 -13.80 5.90
N ASP A 94 18.09 -14.32 6.24
CA ASP A 94 17.80 -15.75 6.15
C ASP A 94 17.85 -16.27 4.71
N TRP A 95 17.29 -15.54 3.76
CA TRP A 95 17.37 -15.88 2.33
C TRP A 95 18.81 -15.90 1.82
N CYS A 96 19.63 -14.90 2.19
CA CYS A 96 21.06 -14.89 1.89
C CYS A 96 21.77 -16.11 2.48
N ARG A 97 21.50 -16.42 3.76
CA ARG A 97 22.09 -17.58 4.45
C ARG A 97 21.74 -18.90 3.75
N LEU A 98 20.48 -19.10 3.37
CA LEU A 98 20.02 -20.30 2.65
C LEU A 98 20.64 -20.42 1.26
N ALA A 99 20.97 -19.29 0.62
CA ALA A 99 21.69 -19.25 -0.65
C ALA A 99 23.23 -19.38 -0.49
N GLY A 100 23.74 -19.58 0.72
CA GLY A 100 25.18 -19.70 0.99
C GLY A 100 25.95 -18.37 0.89
N LEU A 101 25.24 -17.24 0.94
CA LEU A 101 25.83 -15.89 0.92
C LEU A 101 26.22 -15.43 2.33
N PRO A 102 27.24 -14.56 2.47
CA PRO A 102 27.54 -13.94 3.75
C PRO A 102 26.38 -13.06 4.23
N ARG A 103 26.35 -12.79 5.54
CA ARG A 103 25.36 -11.88 6.13
C ARG A 103 25.52 -10.49 5.49
N PRO A 104 24.47 -9.92 4.87
CA PRO A 104 24.56 -8.59 4.28
C PRO A 104 24.65 -7.50 5.36
N ALA A 105 25.40 -6.44 5.06
CA ALA A 105 25.45 -5.24 5.91
C ALA A 105 24.18 -4.39 5.76
N HIS A 106 23.60 -4.35 4.55
CA HIS A 106 22.41 -3.58 4.23
C HIS A 106 21.38 -4.46 3.49
N PRO A 107 20.07 -4.36 3.80
CA PRO A 107 19.04 -5.24 3.22
C PRO A 107 18.93 -5.11 1.70
N ILE A 108 19.16 -3.93 1.11
CA ILE A 108 19.15 -3.75 -0.35
C ILE A 108 20.22 -4.61 -1.01
N ASP A 109 21.46 -4.53 -0.53
CA ASP A 109 22.58 -5.29 -1.09
C ASP A 109 22.37 -6.79 -0.91
N GLY A 110 21.85 -7.19 0.26
CA GLY A 110 21.49 -8.58 0.54
C GLY A 110 20.46 -9.11 -0.43
N LEU A 111 19.36 -8.39 -0.63
CA LEU A 111 18.28 -8.83 -1.52
C LEU A 111 18.76 -8.92 -2.98
N ARG A 112 19.62 -8.00 -3.42
CA ARG A 112 20.24 -8.03 -4.75
C ARG A 112 21.20 -9.19 -4.93
N ALA A 113 22.08 -9.43 -3.97
CA ALA A 113 23.00 -10.55 -3.99
C ALA A 113 22.24 -11.89 -3.99
N TRP A 114 21.22 -12.02 -3.14
CA TRP A 114 20.35 -13.19 -3.10
C TRP A 114 19.64 -13.44 -4.43
N GLN A 115 19.05 -12.40 -5.03
CA GLN A 115 18.41 -12.53 -6.33
C GLN A 115 19.40 -13.02 -7.40
N ALA A 116 20.59 -12.43 -7.48
CA ALA A 116 21.60 -12.85 -8.43
C ALA A 116 22.04 -14.32 -8.24
N ALA A 117 22.19 -14.77 -7.00
CA ALA A 117 22.60 -16.14 -6.67
C ALA A 117 21.50 -17.19 -6.94
N THR A 118 20.23 -16.80 -6.83
CA THR A 118 19.09 -17.75 -6.92
C THR A 118 18.41 -17.78 -8.28
N LEU A 119 18.64 -16.79 -9.16
CA LEU A 119 18.01 -16.71 -10.49
C LEU A 119 18.17 -17.97 -11.35
N ALA A 120 19.29 -18.69 -11.23
CA ALA A 120 19.56 -19.90 -12.02
C ALA A 120 19.07 -21.19 -11.36
N THR A 121 18.82 -21.18 -10.05
CA THR A 121 18.55 -22.38 -9.25
C THR A 121 17.12 -22.43 -8.72
N LEU A 122 16.42 -21.30 -8.67
CA LEU A 122 15.06 -21.20 -8.16
C LEU A 122 14.05 -21.68 -9.21
N THR A 123 13.52 -22.89 -9.01
CA THR A 123 12.55 -23.52 -9.92
C THR A 123 11.14 -22.95 -9.81
N ASP A 124 10.76 -22.43 -8.65
CA ASP A 124 9.47 -21.80 -8.41
C ASP A 124 9.64 -20.51 -7.58
N PRO A 125 9.56 -19.32 -8.20
CA PRO A 125 9.68 -18.05 -7.50
C PRO A 125 8.36 -17.57 -6.88
N THR A 126 7.26 -18.32 -7.00
CA THR A 126 5.91 -17.82 -6.71
C THR A 126 5.76 -17.27 -5.30
N TRP A 127 6.23 -18.01 -4.30
CA TRP A 127 6.20 -17.56 -2.90
C TRP A 127 7.03 -16.28 -2.68
N HIS A 128 8.25 -16.22 -3.24
CA HIS A 128 9.13 -15.06 -3.10
C HIS A 128 8.53 -13.81 -3.75
N VAL A 129 7.96 -13.95 -4.94
CA VAL A 129 7.28 -12.84 -5.64
C VAL A 129 6.10 -12.32 -4.83
N HIS A 130 5.29 -13.21 -4.26
CA HIS A 130 4.19 -12.81 -3.38
C HIS A 130 4.67 -12.06 -2.15
N THR A 131 5.70 -12.58 -1.47
CA THR A 131 6.28 -11.93 -0.28
C THR A 131 6.83 -10.55 -0.61
N LEU A 132 7.64 -10.44 -1.68
CA LEU A 132 8.22 -9.17 -2.13
C LEU A 132 7.15 -8.14 -2.50
N ARG A 133 6.12 -8.54 -3.25
CA ARG A 133 4.99 -7.65 -3.59
C ARG A 133 4.16 -7.27 -2.36
N GLY A 134 4.03 -8.18 -1.40
CA GLY A 134 3.42 -7.91 -0.09
C GLY A 134 4.16 -6.79 0.64
N TRP A 135 5.48 -6.90 0.75
CA TRP A 135 6.33 -5.86 1.34
C TRP A 135 6.21 -4.52 0.62
N VAL A 136 6.22 -4.51 -0.71
CA VAL A 136 6.01 -3.27 -1.49
C VAL A 136 4.68 -2.61 -1.10
N GLY A 137 3.60 -3.40 -0.99
CA GLY A 137 2.28 -2.93 -0.57
C GLY A 137 2.27 -2.36 0.84
N GLU A 138 2.88 -3.07 1.79
CA GLU A 138 2.99 -2.67 3.20
C GLU A 138 3.81 -1.39 3.36
N ILE A 139 4.97 -1.30 2.73
CA ILE A 139 5.83 -0.10 2.77
C ILE A 139 5.09 1.09 2.18
N ARG A 140 4.49 0.94 0.99
CA ARG A 140 3.71 2.02 0.37
C ARG A 140 2.51 2.43 1.22
N ASN A 141 1.84 1.50 1.91
CA ASN A 141 0.76 1.82 2.84
C ASN A 141 1.23 2.62 4.05
N GLY A 142 2.41 2.32 4.59
CA GLY A 142 2.98 3.07 5.71
C GLY A 142 3.44 4.47 5.30
N LEU A 143 4.17 4.57 4.19
CA LEU A 143 4.77 5.83 3.74
C LEU A 143 3.78 6.79 3.08
N LEU A 144 2.80 6.25 2.37
CA LEU A 144 1.78 7.02 1.65
C LEU A 144 0.43 6.31 1.81
N PRO A 145 -0.21 6.47 2.99
CA PRO A 145 -1.49 5.82 3.24
C PRO A 145 -2.51 6.25 2.17
N PRO A 146 -3.36 5.32 1.69
CA PRO A 146 -4.40 5.69 0.75
C PRO A 146 -5.31 6.73 1.39
N ARG A 147 -5.72 7.71 0.59
CA ARG A 147 -6.75 8.66 0.98
C ARG A 147 -8.07 7.92 1.09
N GLU A 148 -8.85 8.26 2.11
CA GLU A 148 -10.15 7.64 2.35
C GLU A 148 -11.22 8.71 2.44
N LYS A 149 -12.39 8.41 1.89
CA LYS A 149 -13.59 9.23 2.03
C LYS A 149 -14.75 8.31 2.34
N GLN A 150 -15.44 8.57 3.44
CA GLN A 150 -16.72 7.94 3.72
C GLN A 150 -17.80 8.63 2.87
N LEU A 151 -18.61 7.85 2.16
CA LEU A 151 -19.76 8.35 1.42
C LEU A 151 -20.97 8.28 2.33
N LEU A 152 -21.68 9.39 2.49
CA LEU A 152 -22.88 9.49 3.33
C LEU A 152 -24.10 8.91 2.60
N ALA A 153 -23.98 7.65 2.18
CA ALA A 153 -24.97 6.94 1.39
C ALA A 153 -25.21 5.52 1.93
N ALA A 154 -26.38 4.97 1.62
CA ALA A 154 -26.62 3.54 1.79
C ALA A 154 -25.85 2.71 0.76
N CYS A 155 -25.70 1.42 1.03
CA CYS A 155 -25.22 0.49 0.02
C CYS A 155 -26.17 0.46 -1.19
N TYR A 156 -25.60 0.56 -2.39
CA TYR A 156 -26.34 0.53 -3.65
C TYR A 156 -26.50 -0.88 -4.23
N MET A 157 -25.96 -1.91 -3.58
CA MET A 157 -26.44 -3.27 -3.86
C MET A 157 -27.88 -3.37 -3.38
N ASP A 158 -28.80 -3.68 -4.29
CA ASP A 158 -30.22 -3.87 -3.98
C ASP A 158 -30.44 -4.92 -2.87
N GLU A 159 -29.64 -5.99 -2.88
CA GLU A 159 -29.67 -7.04 -1.86
C GLU A 159 -29.16 -6.58 -0.49
N CYS A 160 -28.34 -5.53 -0.43
CA CYS A 160 -27.78 -5.04 0.82
C CYS A 160 -28.56 -3.85 1.37
N GLY A 161 -28.69 -2.76 0.61
CA GLY A 161 -29.40 -1.54 1.00
C GLY A 161 -28.94 -0.88 2.31
N ALA A 162 -27.86 -1.36 2.94
CA ALA A 162 -27.55 -1.05 4.33
C ALA A 162 -27.20 0.43 4.52
N THR A 163 -27.75 1.05 5.55
CA THR A 163 -27.40 2.40 6.01
C THR A 163 -26.44 2.40 7.19
N THR A 164 -26.23 1.24 7.80
CA THR A 164 -25.36 1.04 8.96
C THR A 164 -24.51 -0.22 8.78
N TYR A 165 -23.44 -0.32 9.56
CA TYR A 165 -22.57 -1.48 9.65
C TYR A 165 -22.00 -1.60 11.07
N LEU A 166 -21.61 -2.80 11.47
CA LEU A 166 -20.91 -3.02 12.73
C LEU A 166 -19.42 -2.78 12.55
N ALA A 167 -18.83 -1.99 13.43
CA ALA A 167 -17.39 -1.78 13.55
C ALA A 167 -16.99 -1.94 15.01
N ASP A 168 -15.72 -2.19 15.28
CA ASP A 168 -15.21 -2.16 16.65
C ASP A 168 -14.79 -0.74 17.03
N ASP A 169 -15.09 -0.32 18.27
CA ASP A 169 -14.56 0.91 18.86
C ASP A 169 -13.09 0.74 19.28
N ASP A 170 -12.47 1.80 19.83
CA ASP A 170 -11.07 1.78 20.30
C ASP A 170 -10.82 0.75 21.43
N GLN A 171 -11.88 0.18 22.01
CA GLN A 171 -11.84 -0.83 23.06
C GLN A 171 -12.21 -2.22 22.53
N GLY A 172 -12.39 -2.39 21.22
CA GLY A 172 -12.76 -3.66 20.60
C GLY A 172 -14.22 -4.04 20.80
N ARG A 173 -15.10 -3.09 21.17
CA ARG A 173 -16.53 -3.35 21.36
C ARG A 173 -17.30 -3.04 20.07
N PRO A 174 -18.25 -3.90 19.67
CA PRO A 174 -19.03 -3.66 18.47
C PRO A 174 -19.94 -2.44 18.66
N VAL A 175 -19.82 -1.48 17.75
CA VAL A 175 -20.64 -0.27 17.65
C VAL A 175 -21.27 -0.19 16.27
N GLU A 176 -22.51 0.26 16.23
CA GLU A 176 -23.22 0.50 14.97
C GLU A 176 -22.81 1.86 14.40
N MET A 177 -22.21 1.82 13.22
CA MET A 177 -21.73 2.99 12.48
C MET A 177 -22.64 3.27 11.29
N ARG A 178 -22.91 4.55 11.02
CA ARG A 178 -23.71 4.96 9.85
C ARG A 178 -22.83 5.06 8.60
N TRP A 179 -23.47 4.89 7.45
CA TRP A 179 -22.88 5.11 6.12
C TRP A 179 -21.78 4.09 5.78
N PRO A 180 -22.15 2.88 5.33
CA PRO A 180 -21.19 1.79 5.17
C PRO A 180 -20.30 1.94 3.94
N LEU A 181 -20.49 2.95 3.09
CA LEU A 181 -19.70 3.12 1.88
C LEU A 181 -18.39 3.88 2.17
N ARG A 182 -17.27 3.24 1.84
CA ARG A 182 -15.92 3.81 1.98
C ARG A 182 -15.17 3.77 0.65
N PHE A 183 -14.78 4.93 0.16
CA PHE A 183 -13.94 5.07 -1.02
C PHE A 183 -12.49 5.28 -0.63
N ARG A 184 -11.59 4.47 -1.19
CA ARG A 184 -10.14 4.53 -0.95
C ARG A 184 -9.41 4.74 -2.26
N TRP A 185 -8.48 5.69 -2.32
CA TRP A 185 -7.66 5.95 -3.51
C TRP A 185 -6.25 6.40 -3.12
N ARG A 186 -5.29 6.28 -4.03
CA ARG A 186 -3.92 6.76 -3.83
C ARG A 186 -3.65 8.01 -4.67
N ASP A 187 -3.20 7.79 -5.89
CA ASP A 187 -2.69 8.84 -6.77
C ASP A 187 -3.81 9.49 -7.57
N ARG A 188 -4.71 8.66 -8.10
CA ARG A 188 -5.83 9.09 -8.94
C ARG A 188 -7.13 8.53 -8.42
N VAL A 189 -8.19 9.33 -8.53
CA VAL A 189 -9.56 8.89 -8.21
C VAL A 189 -9.98 7.73 -9.11
N GLN A 190 -9.46 7.67 -10.35
CA GLN A 190 -9.73 6.56 -11.27
C GLN A 190 -9.24 5.19 -10.79
N ASP A 191 -8.23 5.15 -9.92
CA ASP A 191 -7.69 3.90 -9.38
C ASP A 191 -8.33 3.54 -8.03
N GLY A 192 -9.35 4.30 -7.62
CA GLY A 192 -10.01 4.14 -6.34
C GLY A 192 -10.93 2.93 -6.29
N VAL A 193 -11.15 2.45 -5.07
CA VAL A 193 -12.04 1.33 -4.76
C VAL A 193 -13.10 1.82 -3.77
N LEU A 194 -14.36 1.65 -4.14
CA LEU A 194 -15.49 1.80 -3.24
C LEU A 194 -15.80 0.45 -2.61
N VAL A 195 -16.00 0.41 -1.30
CA VAL A 195 -16.33 -0.80 -0.55
C VAL A 195 -17.52 -0.53 0.34
N CYS A 196 -18.48 -1.47 0.36
CA CYS A 196 -19.51 -1.49 1.40
C CYS A 196 -19.00 -2.29 2.60
N LEU A 197 -18.93 -1.65 3.76
CA LEU A 197 -18.46 -2.26 5.00
C LEU A 197 -19.49 -3.21 5.63
N ALA A 198 -20.74 -3.18 5.18
CA ALA A 198 -21.79 -4.08 5.65
C ALA A 198 -21.76 -5.43 4.90
N CYS A 199 -21.84 -5.41 3.56
CA CYS A 199 -21.91 -6.64 2.75
C CYS A 199 -20.57 -7.03 2.10
N GLY A 200 -19.54 -6.19 2.19
CA GLY A 200 -18.23 -6.45 1.60
C GLY A 200 -18.14 -6.26 0.09
N SER A 201 -19.21 -5.85 -0.59
CA SER A 201 -19.21 -5.58 -2.03
C SER A 201 -18.18 -4.51 -2.40
N ARG A 202 -17.54 -4.69 -3.56
CA ARG A 202 -16.43 -3.87 -4.03
C ARG A 202 -16.67 -3.40 -5.45
N TRP A 203 -16.30 -2.15 -5.71
CA TRP A 203 -16.42 -1.54 -7.02
C TRP A 203 -15.18 -0.72 -7.31
N VAL A 204 -14.62 -0.91 -8.49
CA VAL A 204 -13.33 -0.35 -8.88
C VAL A 204 -13.55 0.72 -9.94
N GLY A 205 -12.83 1.83 -9.82
CA GLY A 205 -12.78 2.86 -10.84
C GLY A 205 -13.57 4.13 -10.50
N GLU A 206 -13.41 5.16 -11.34
CA GLU A 206 -14.12 6.44 -11.19
C GLU A 206 -15.64 6.28 -11.24
N LEU A 207 -16.13 5.34 -12.05
CA LEU A 207 -17.56 5.03 -12.17
C LEU A 207 -18.15 4.54 -10.83
N ALA A 208 -17.36 3.91 -9.96
CA ALA A 208 -17.81 3.52 -8.64
C ALA A 208 -18.15 4.74 -7.76
N LEU A 209 -17.34 5.80 -7.84
CA LEU A 209 -17.60 7.05 -7.13
C LEU A 209 -18.81 7.79 -7.71
N GLN A 210 -18.91 7.84 -9.04
CA GLN A 210 -20.03 8.50 -9.73
C GLN A 210 -21.36 7.79 -9.44
N ALA A 211 -21.38 6.44 -9.44
CA ALA A 211 -22.55 5.65 -9.07
C ALA A 211 -22.97 5.91 -7.62
N GLY A 212 -22.00 5.99 -6.69
CA GLY A 212 -22.27 6.36 -5.30
C GLY A 212 -22.84 7.78 -5.15
N ALA A 213 -22.30 8.76 -5.90
CA ALA A 213 -22.76 10.14 -5.88
C ALA A 213 -24.17 10.32 -6.48
N TYR A 214 -24.50 9.56 -7.53
CA TYR A 214 -25.82 9.58 -8.15
C TYR A 214 -26.88 8.97 -7.22
N ALA A 215 -26.57 7.83 -6.59
CA ALA A 215 -27.46 7.17 -5.63
C ALA A 215 -27.76 8.03 -4.39
N THR A 216 -26.82 8.89 -3.97
CA THR A 216 -27.11 9.90 -2.93
C THR A 216 -28.04 10.99 -3.43
N ALA A 217 -27.82 11.50 -4.65
CA ALA A 217 -28.59 12.61 -5.19
C ALA A 217 -30.06 12.25 -5.48
N GLU A 218 -30.35 11.04 -5.96
CA GLU A 218 -31.73 10.59 -6.20
C GLU A 218 -32.53 10.43 -4.90
N ARG A 219 -31.86 10.06 -3.80
CA ARG A 219 -32.52 9.91 -2.50
C ARG A 219 -32.79 11.24 -1.81
N ASP A 220 -31.90 12.23 -1.93
CA ASP A 220 -32.14 13.57 -1.40
C ASP A 220 -33.28 14.31 -2.14
N ALA A 221 -33.63 13.84 -3.35
CA ALA A 221 -34.70 14.38 -4.16
C ALA A 221 -36.08 13.72 -3.94
N SER A 222 -36.15 12.66 -3.11
CA SER A 222 -37.35 11.88 -2.82
C SER A 222 -37.85 12.11 -1.40
#